data_AF-A0A1H0QXC6-F1
#
_entry.id   AF-A0A1H0QXC6-F1
#
_cell.length_a   1.000
_cell.length_b   1.000
_cell.length_c   1.000
_cell.angle_alpha   90.00
_cell.angle_beta   90.00
_cell.angle_gamma   90.00
#
_symmetry.space_group_name_H-M   'P 1'
#
loop_
_entity.id
_entity.type
_entity.pdbx_description
1 polymer ?
#
loop_
_entity_poly.entity_id
_entity_poly.type
_entity_poly.pdbx_seq_one_letter_code
_entity_poly.pdbx_strand_id
1 'polypeptide(L)'
;MPTLGWIQETGLDRLWERGTEPGSSALPTGYTCRYCNQVFKSIAVREQHELEHPLLNPTMFYRDRELGATRLLINTPIQLGDIAARNVSKIELNGQPLGSITELTLALKSVSRGFFSVTYANETLEKSLKIEVCIADPQQLTEIDQAFRAHFSTGSIADPLLEGFTASVKHCDTVSRYVDGLVRYLHGLKAKDHLSDITTFEDFDKRFNQALDSLRDYTTPLAAAVRAVIRFNRNDFSFMQKASGLPDMDRTISFFCGDDLVGSTFASPDAQLPVDQSSEFILANLIPSFSDSTLADIEERITWLPVKYRSLQDTSKLNYLCFRKAVAVEDMTAVEKYRKKLRHDDVFNTLTGDK
;
A
#
# COMPACT_ATOMS: atom_id res chain seq x y z
N MET A 1 -22.06 -42.89 5.32
CA MET A 1 -22.37 -41.81 4.37
C MET A 1 -21.60 -42.09 3.08
N PRO A 2 -22.26 -42.34 1.94
CA PRO A 2 -21.58 -42.51 0.67
C PRO A 2 -21.49 -41.17 -0.08
N THR A 3 -20.30 -40.79 -0.49
CA THR A 3 -20.03 -39.70 -1.44
C THR A 3 -20.06 -40.25 -2.85
N LEU A 4 -21.15 -40.01 -3.59
CA LEU A 4 -21.21 -40.24 -5.04
C LEU A 4 -20.78 -38.95 -5.75
N GLY A 5 -19.51 -38.89 -6.12
CA GLY A 5 -19.02 -37.93 -7.10
C GLY A 5 -19.46 -38.39 -8.48
N TRP A 6 -20.49 -37.76 -9.03
CA TRP A 6 -20.91 -37.98 -10.41
C TRP A 6 -19.90 -37.28 -11.33
N ILE A 7 -18.88 -38.01 -11.76
CA ILE A 7 -18.13 -37.67 -12.96
C ILE A 7 -19.10 -37.97 -14.11
N GLN A 8 -19.53 -36.95 -14.85
CA GLN A 8 -20.23 -37.16 -16.11
C GLN A 8 -19.21 -37.77 -17.10
N GLU A 9 -19.20 -39.09 -17.18
CA GLU A 9 -18.58 -39.81 -18.30
C GLU A 9 -19.07 -39.18 -19.59
N THR A 10 -18.13 -38.69 -20.41
CA THR A 10 -18.48 -38.17 -21.72
C THR A 10 -18.92 -39.36 -22.59
N GLY A 11 -19.81 -39.12 -23.56
CA GLY A 11 -20.26 -40.19 -24.47
C GLY A 11 -19.11 -40.88 -25.22
N LEU A 12 -17.92 -40.27 -25.23
CA LEU A 12 -16.67 -40.85 -25.74
C LEU A 12 -16.15 -41.97 -24.83
N ASP A 13 -16.15 -41.81 -23.50
CA ASP A 13 -15.62 -42.81 -22.57
C ASP A 13 -16.38 -44.14 -22.65
N ARG A 14 -17.72 -44.06 -22.77
CA ARG A 14 -18.58 -45.25 -22.98
C ARG A 14 -18.34 -45.96 -24.32
N LEU A 15 -17.94 -45.24 -25.35
CA LEU A 15 -17.65 -45.80 -26.68
C LEU A 15 -16.40 -46.71 -26.63
N TRP A 16 -15.40 -46.33 -25.83
CA TRP A 16 -14.14 -47.06 -25.71
C TRP A 16 -14.25 -48.27 -24.77
N GLU A 17 -15.07 -48.21 -23.72
CA GLU A 17 -15.21 -49.32 -22.77
C GLU A 17 -16.13 -50.46 -23.26
N ARG A 18 -17.19 -50.16 -24.01
CA ARG A 18 -18.15 -51.18 -24.49
C ARG A 18 -17.93 -51.60 -25.94
N GLY A 19 -17.09 -50.89 -26.67
CA GLY A 19 -17.03 -51.00 -28.12
C GLY A 19 -18.30 -50.47 -28.79
N THR A 20 -18.18 -50.09 -30.06
CA THR A 20 -19.32 -49.75 -30.91
C THR A 20 -20.21 -50.98 -31.15
N GLU A 21 -21.53 -50.80 -31.11
CA GLU A 21 -22.45 -51.81 -31.65
C GLU A 21 -22.05 -52.16 -33.10
N PRO A 22 -22.19 -53.43 -33.52
CA PRO A 22 -21.78 -53.85 -34.86
C PRO A 22 -22.63 -53.09 -35.89
N GLY A 23 -22.02 -52.11 -36.55
CA GLY A 23 -22.63 -51.38 -37.66
C GLY A 23 -22.63 -49.85 -37.59
N SER A 24 -22.06 -49.22 -36.56
CA SER A 24 -22.11 -47.75 -36.40
C SER A 24 -20.74 -47.08 -36.43
N SER A 25 -20.60 -46.19 -37.43
CA SER A 25 -19.55 -45.20 -37.67
C SER A 25 -18.16 -45.72 -37.99
N ALA A 26 -17.75 -45.56 -39.26
CA ALA A 26 -16.35 -45.62 -39.66
C ALA A 26 -15.52 -44.72 -38.72
N LEU A 27 -14.43 -45.26 -38.17
CA LEU A 27 -13.46 -44.48 -37.42
C LEU A 27 -13.11 -43.23 -38.25
N PRO A 28 -13.07 -42.03 -37.64
CA PRO A 28 -12.72 -40.81 -38.35
C PRO A 28 -11.40 -41.01 -39.10
N THR A 29 -11.39 -40.71 -40.40
CA THR A 29 -10.23 -40.95 -41.27
C THR A 29 -9.01 -40.10 -40.89
N GLY A 30 -9.20 -39.12 -40.00
CA GLY A 30 -8.16 -38.36 -39.33
C GLY A 30 -8.74 -37.44 -38.25
N TYR A 31 -7.86 -36.94 -37.38
CA TYR A 31 -8.18 -36.03 -36.29
C TYR A 31 -7.56 -34.67 -36.59
N THR A 32 -8.38 -33.67 -36.93
CA THR A 32 -7.92 -32.30 -37.19
C THR A 32 -7.56 -31.58 -35.88
N CYS A 33 -6.39 -30.94 -35.82
CA CYS A 33 -6.04 -30.03 -34.73
C CYS A 33 -6.97 -28.83 -34.73
N ARG A 34 -7.41 -28.44 -33.53
CA ARG A 34 -8.35 -27.33 -33.31
C ARG A 34 -7.76 -25.94 -33.63
N TYR A 35 -6.44 -25.82 -33.72
CA TYR A 35 -5.74 -24.53 -33.85
C TYR A 35 -5.04 -24.31 -35.19
N CYS A 36 -4.62 -25.35 -35.92
CA CYS A 36 -3.84 -25.19 -37.16
C CYS A 36 -4.30 -26.06 -38.34
N ASN A 37 -5.45 -26.74 -38.23
CA ASN A 37 -6.02 -27.62 -39.26
C ASN A 37 -5.12 -28.80 -39.72
N GLN A 38 -4.02 -29.10 -39.02
CA GLN A 38 -3.23 -30.31 -39.28
C GLN A 38 -4.02 -31.57 -38.95
N VAL A 39 -3.91 -32.62 -39.77
CA VAL A 39 -4.65 -33.88 -39.62
C VAL A 39 -3.75 -34.96 -39.05
N PHE A 40 -4.16 -35.54 -37.93
CA PHE A 40 -3.42 -36.56 -37.20
C PHE A 40 -4.07 -37.93 -37.31
N LYS A 41 -3.26 -38.99 -37.19
CA LYS A 41 -3.72 -40.38 -37.28
C LYS A 41 -4.35 -40.91 -36.00
N SER A 42 -4.21 -40.20 -34.87
CA SER A 42 -4.80 -40.56 -33.59
C SER A 42 -5.08 -39.32 -32.71
N ILE A 43 -5.98 -39.47 -31.74
CA ILE A 43 -6.31 -38.44 -30.75
C ILE A 43 -5.09 -38.08 -29.91
N ALA A 44 -4.33 -39.07 -29.42
CA ALA A 44 -3.15 -38.84 -28.58
C ALA A 44 -2.08 -37.99 -29.29
N VAL A 45 -1.89 -38.18 -30.59
CA VAL A 45 -0.93 -37.38 -31.38
C VAL A 45 -1.48 -35.97 -31.62
N ARG A 46 -2.80 -35.82 -31.86
CA ARG A 46 -3.43 -34.49 -31.92
C ARG A 46 -3.27 -33.75 -30.60
N GLU A 47 -3.54 -34.38 -29.46
CA GLU A 47 -3.44 -33.76 -28.13
C GLU A 47 -2.00 -33.38 -27.78
N GLN A 48 -1.03 -34.25 -28.08
CA GLN A 48 0.38 -33.92 -27.90
C GLN A 48 0.80 -32.71 -28.75
N HIS A 49 0.33 -32.63 -30.00
CA HIS A 49 0.54 -31.47 -30.86
C HIS A 49 -0.21 -30.22 -30.37
N GLU A 50 -1.41 -30.37 -29.81
CA GLU A 50 -2.18 -29.27 -29.22
C GLU A 50 -1.48 -28.63 -28.01
N LEU A 51 -0.62 -29.39 -27.29
CA LEU A 51 0.26 -28.86 -26.26
C LEU A 51 1.46 -28.06 -26.83
N GLU A 52 1.82 -28.30 -28.09
CA GLU A 52 2.89 -27.55 -28.79
C GLU A 52 2.37 -26.23 -29.36
N HIS A 53 1.06 -26.03 -29.44
CA HIS A 53 0.50 -24.73 -29.74
C HIS A 53 0.72 -23.79 -28.56
N PRO A 54 1.45 -22.68 -28.75
CA PRO A 54 1.57 -21.70 -27.70
C PRO A 54 0.19 -21.04 -27.58
N LEU A 55 -0.58 -21.42 -26.56
CA LEU A 55 -1.74 -20.67 -26.09
C LEU A 55 -1.22 -19.37 -25.50
N LEU A 56 -0.84 -18.47 -26.41
CA LEU A 56 -0.23 -17.20 -26.10
C LEU A 56 -1.31 -16.32 -25.49
N ASN A 57 -1.40 -16.36 -24.15
CA ASN A 57 -2.36 -15.58 -23.42
C ASN A 57 -2.23 -14.10 -23.81
N PRO A 58 -3.34 -13.44 -24.16
CA PRO A 58 -3.33 -12.00 -24.34
C PRO A 58 -2.96 -11.40 -22.98
N THR A 59 -1.93 -10.56 -22.99
CA THR A 59 -1.36 -9.94 -21.78
C THR A 59 -1.16 -8.46 -22.03
N MET A 60 -1.57 -7.66 -21.05
CA MET A 60 -1.34 -6.21 -21.04
C MET A 60 -0.35 -5.86 -19.95
N PHE A 61 0.41 -4.80 -20.17
CA PHE A 61 1.42 -4.29 -19.28
C PHE A 61 1.18 -2.81 -19.03
N TYR A 62 1.42 -2.37 -17.80
CA TYR A 62 1.49 -0.96 -17.43
C TYR A 62 2.83 -0.71 -16.73
N ARG A 63 3.68 0.14 -17.33
CA ARG A 63 5.04 0.45 -16.86
C ARG A 63 5.85 -0.81 -16.53
N ASP A 64 5.95 -1.70 -17.51
CA ASP A 64 6.65 -2.98 -17.45
C ASP A 64 6.11 -4.00 -16.43
N ARG A 65 4.97 -3.73 -15.80
CA ARG A 65 4.27 -4.67 -14.93
C ARG A 65 3.11 -5.34 -15.65
N GLU A 66 3.10 -6.66 -15.66
CA GLU A 66 1.97 -7.43 -16.20
C GLU A 66 0.69 -7.19 -15.40
N LEU A 67 -0.40 -6.90 -16.11
CA LEU A 67 -1.72 -6.67 -15.55
C LEU A 67 -2.44 -8.01 -15.36
N GLY A 68 -2.15 -8.69 -14.26
CA GLY A 68 -2.90 -9.88 -13.81
C GLY A 68 -4.23 -9.54 -13.11
N ALA A 69 -4.45 -8.27 -12.76
CA ALA A 69 -5.62 -7.81 -12.02
C ALA A 69 -6.74 -7.33 -12.95
N THR A 70 -7.99 -7.52 -12.54
CA THR A 70 -9.19 -7.02 -13.25
C THR A 70 -9.37 -5.50 -13.15
N ARG A 71 -8.57 -4.82 -12.33
CA ARG A 71 -8.63 -3.37 -12.14
C ARG A 71 -7.23 -2.75 -12.14
N LEU A 72 -7.06 -1.67 -12.88
CA LEU A 72 -5.88 -0.81 -12.91
C LEU A 72 -6.27 0.60 -12.46
N LEU A 73 -5.48 1.19 -11.57
CA LEU A 73 -5.61 2.60 -11.18
C LEU A 73 -4.44 3.39 -11.76
N ILE A 74 -4.75 4.47 -12.45
CA ILE A 74 -3.78 5.41 -13.02
C ILE A 74 -3.92 6.74 -12.29
N ASN A 75 -2.88 7.11 -11.56
CA ASN A 75 -2.82 8.32 -10.72
C ASN A 75 -1.74 9.31 -11.17
N THR A 76 -0.99 8.96 -12.21
CA THR A 76 0.09 9.77 -12.77
C THR A 76 -0.16 9.94 -14.27
N PRO A 77 0.24 11.07 -14.86
CA PRO A 77 0.11 11.29 -16.30
C PRO A 77 0.73 10.15 -17.10
N ILE A 78 -0.05 9.61 -18.05
CA ILE A 78 0.37 8.50 -18.90
C ILE A 78 1.24 9.03 -20.04
N GLN A 79 2.36 8.36 -20.31
CA GLN A 79 3.20 8.60 -21.47
C GLN A 79 2.98 7.55 -22.55
N LEU A 80 3.33 7.88 -23.80
CA LEU A 80 3.33 6.89 -24.87
C LEU A 80 4.38 5.82 -24.55
N GLY A 81 3.97 4.55 -24.56
CA GLY A 81 4.81 3.42 -24.16
C GLY A 81 4.57 2.93 -22.73
N ASP A 82 3.84 3.67 -21.89
CA ASP A 82 3.48 3.19 -20.54
C ASP A 82 2.57 1.97 -20.60
N ILE A 83 1.75 1.84 -21.65
CA ILE A 83 0.88 0.70 -21.88
C ILE A 83 1.44 -0.12 -23.05
N ALA A 84 1.63 -1.41 -22.82
CA ALA A 84 2.01 -2.36 -23.86
C ALA A 84 1.08 -3.58 -23.82
N ALA A 85 0.96 -4.28 -24.93
CA ALA A 85 0.25 -5.55 -24.99
C ALA A 85 1.06 -6.57 -25.79
N ARG A 86 0.92 -7.84 -25.41
CA ARG A 86 1.53 -8.98 -26.09
C ARG A 86 0.45 -9.99 -26.40
N ASN A 87 0.54 -10.57 -27.60
CA ASN A 87 -0.41 -11.58 -28.09
C ASN A 87 -1.86 -11.07 -28.08
N VAL A 88 -2.07 -9.82 -28.47
CA VAL A 88 -3.40 -9.19 -28.56
C VAL A 88 -3.67 -8.83 -30.01
N SER A 89 -4.77 -9.33 -30.57
CA SER A 89 -5.23 -9.02 -31.93
C SER A 89 -6.35 -7.97 -31.95
N LYS A 90 -7.10 -7.83 -30.85
CA LYS A 90 -8.22 -6.89 -30.75
C LYS A 90 -8.22 -6.16 -29.41
N ILE A 91 -8.49 -4.86 -29.43
CA ILE A 91 -8.65 -4.01 -28.25
C ILE A 91 -9.93 -3.20 -28.40
N GLU A 92 -10.70 -3.11 -27.32
CA GLU A 92 -11.89 -2.27 -27.22
C GLU A 92 -11.83 -1.41 -25.97
N LEU A 93 -12.28 -0.16 -26.07
CA LEU A 93 -12.42 0.77 -24.96
C LEU A 93 -13.89 1.15 -24.84
N ASN A 94 -14.51 0.85 -23.69
CA ASN A 94 -15.93 1.04 -23.43
C ASN A 94 -16.83 0.43 -24.53
N GLY A 95 -16.41 -0.72 -25.09
CA GLY A 95 -17.10 -1.41 -26.18
C GLY A 95 -16.87 -0.82 -27.58
N GLN A 96 -16.04 0.23 -27.71
CA GLN A 96 -15.63 0.77 -29.01
C GLN A 96 -14.30 0.14 -29.44
N PRO A 97 -14.19 -0.45 -30.64
CA PRO A 97 -12.94 -1.03 -31.11
C PRO A 97 -11.89 0.06 -31.33
N LEU A 98 -10.67 -0.21 -30.85
CA LEU A 98 -9.50 0.61 -31.08
C LEU A 98 -8.56 -0.09 -32.08
N GLY A 99 -7.93 0.70 -32.95
CA GLY A 99 -7.00 0.19 -33.97
C GLY A 99 -5.63 -0.18 -33.40
N SER A 100 -5.22 0.42 -32.27
CA SER A 100 -3.92 0.17 -31.67
C SER A 100 -3.86 0.48 -30.17
N ILE A 101 -2.80 -0.03 -29.51
CA ILE A 101 -2.47 0.31 -28.11
C ILE A 101 -2.12 1.81 -27.98
N THR A 102 -1.57 2.41 -29.04
CA THR A 102 -1.26 3.84 -29.08
C THR A 102 -2.54 4.67 -28.98
N GLU A 103 -3.61 4.29 -29.69
CA GLU A 103 -4.93 4.93 -29.57
C GLU A 103 -5.52 4.80 -28.17
N LEU A 104 -5.40 3.62 -27.55
CA LEU A 104 -5.80 3.41 -26.15
C LEU A 104 -5.04 4.37 -25.22
N THR A 105 -3.73 4.47 -25.40
CA THR A 105 -2.87 5.33 -24.57
C THR A 105 -3.21 6.80 -24.76
N LEU A 106 -3.48 7.25 -26.00
CA LEU A 106 -3.90 8.62 -26.30
C LEU A 106 -5.27 8.95 -25.69
N ALA A 107 -6.23 8.03 -25.78
CA ALA A 107 -7.55 8.21 -25.18
C ALA A 107 -7.44 8.38 -23.65
N LEU A 108 -6.68 7.51 -22.98
CA LEU A 108 -6.47 7.63 -21.53
C LEU A 108 -5.65 8.87 -21.15
N LYS A 109 -4.67 9.27 -21.97
CA LYS A 109 -3.85 10.47 -21.73
C LYS A 109 -4.66 11.76 -21.80
N SER A 110 -5.70 11.82 -22.64
CA SER A 110 -6.55 13.01 -22.79
C SER A 110 -7.47 13.29 -21.60
N VAL A 111 -7.56 12.35 -20.64
CA VAL A 111 -8.51 12.41 -19.53
C VAL A 111 -7.76 12.46 -18.21
N SER A 112 -8.09 13.43 -17.34
CA SER A 112 -7.56 13.51 -15.99
C SER A 112 -8.35 12.65 -15.00
N ARG A 113 -9.64 12.44 -15.23
CA ARG A 113 -10.53 11.63 -14.39
C ARG A 113 -11.53 10.82 -15.22
N GLY A 114 -11.63 9.51 -14.99
CA GLY A 114 -12.60 8.68 -15.69
C GLY A 114 -12.53 7.19 -15.35
N PHE A 115 -13.63 6.48 -15.62
CA PHE A 115 -13.70 5.02 -15.55
C PHE A 115 -13.82 4.44 -16.95
N PHE A 116 -12.96 3.49 -17.26
CA PHE A 116 -12.86 2.87 -18.57
C PHE A 116 -12.88 1.35 -18.44
N SER A 117 -13.59 0.68 -19.33
CA SER A 117 -13.56 -0.78 -19.48
C SER A 117 -12.77 -1.11 -20.74
N VAL A 118 -11.62 -1.74 -20.59
CA VAL A 118 -10.79 -2.20 -21.69
C VAL A 118 -10.98 -3.70 -21.87
N THR A 119 -11.44 -4.10 -23.05
CA THR A 119 -11.50 -5.51 -23.46
C THR A 119 -10.37 -5.77 -24.44
N TYR A 120 -9.62 -6.85 -24.24
CA TYR A 120 -8.52 -7.21 -25.13
C TYR A 120 -8.52 -8.72 -25.36
N ALA A 121 -8.30 -9.11 -26.61
CA ALA A 121 -8.45 -10.49 -27.04
C ALA A 121 -7.36 -10.91 -28.03
N ASN A 122 -7.12 -12.21 -28.10
CA ASN A 122 -6.48 -12.87 -29.23
C ASN A 122 -7.55 -13.69 -29.99
N GLU A 123 -7.14 -14.57 -30.92
CA GLU A 123 -8.09 -15.40 -31.69
C GLU A 123 -8.90 -16.40 -30.83
N THR A 124 -8.45 -16.73 -29.62
CA THR A 124 -8.98 -17.83 -28.80
C THR A 124 -9.49 -17.40 -27.42
N LEU A 125 -9.03 -16.27 -26.90
CA LEU A 125 -9.23 -15.83 -25.52
C LEU A 125 -9.51 -14.32 -25.47
N GLU A 126 -10.52 -13.96 -24.67
CA GLU A 126 -10.90 -12.58 -24.38
C GLU A 126 -10.71 -12.28 -22.89
N LYS A 127 -10.19 -11.11 -22.58
CA LYS A 127 -10.01 -10.61 -21.20
C LYS A 127 -10.55 -9.19 -21.09
N SER A 128 -10.99 -8.82 -19.89
CA SER A 128 -11.43 -7.46 -19.57
C SER A 128 -10.66 -6.88 -18.38
N LEU A 129 -10.45 -5.57 -18.42
CA LEU A 129 -9.73 -4.78 -17.44
C LEU A 129 -10.49 -3.47 -17.21
N LYS A 130 -10.75 -3.14 -15.95
CA LYS A 130 -11.30 -1.84 -15.57
C LYS A 130 -10.16 -0.88 -15.26
N ILE A 131 -10.04 0.20 -16.01
CA ILE A 131 -9.05 1.26 -15.77
C ILE A 131 -9.78 2.44 -15.13
N GLU A 132 -9.30 2.87 -13.97
CA GLU A 132 -9.70 4.11 -13.33
C GLU A 132 -8.56 5.11 -13.49
N VAL A 133 -8.82 6.24 -14.12
CA VAL A 133 -7.90 7.36 -14.23
C VAL A 133 -8.32 8.41 -13.21
N CYS A 134 -7.40 8.78 -12.32
CA CYS A 134 -7.57 9.76 -11.24
C CYS A 134 -6.25 10.53 -11.07
N ILE A 135 -5.92 11.37 -12.05
CA ILE A 135 -4.74 12.24 -12.04
C ILE A 135 -5.10 13.50 -11.24
N ALA A 136 -4.36 13.72 -10.15
CA ALA A 136 -4.57 14.85 -9.27
C ALA A 136 -4.13 16.18 -9.89
N ASP A 137 -4.98 17.21 -9.75
CA ASP A 137 -4.63 18.59 -10.06
C ASP A 137 -3.66 19.16 -9.01
N PRO A 138 -2.46 19.62 -9.39
CA PRO A 138 -1.50 20.24 -8.47
C PRO A 138 -2.06 21.47 -7.73
N GLN A 139 -2.98 22.24 -8.32
CA GLN A 139 -3.59 23.39 -7.66
C GLN A 139 -4.51 22.93 -6.53
N GLN A 140 -5.36 21.93 -6.78
CA GLN A 140 -6.24 21.34 -5.76
C GLN A 140 -5.43 20.67 -4.63
N LEU A 141 -4.29 20.05 -4.94
CA LEU A 141 -3.38 19.51 -3.91
C LEU A 141 -2.86 20.63 -2.99
N THR A 142 -2.46 21.76 -3.56
CA THR A 142 -1.95 22.90 -2.78
C THR A 142 -3.05 23.51 -1.91
N GLU A 143 -4.27 23.61 -2.44
CA GLU A 143 -5.45 24.09 -1.71
C GLU A 143 -5.78 23.19 -0.52
N ILE A 144 -5.76 21.87 -0.71
CA ILE A 144 -5.99 20.91 0.39
C ILE A 144 -4.89 21.03 1.45
N ASP A 145 -3.63 21.15 1.05
CA ASP A 145 -2.51 21.29 1.98
C ASP A 145 -2.68 22.55 2.85
N GLN A 146 -3.14 23.65 2.27
CA GLN A 146 -3.45 24.90 3.00
C GLN A 146 -4.66 24.73 3.92
N ALA A 147 -5.74 24.14 3.42
CA ALA A 147 -6.96 23.89 4.20
C ALA A 147 -6.67 22.98 5.40
N PHE A 148 -5.85 21.95 5.20
CA PHE A 148 -5.43 21.04 6.28
C PHE A 148 -4.67 21.79 7.36
N ARG A 149 -3.68 22.60 6.99
CA ARG A 149 -2.90 23.42 7.95
C ARG A 149 -3.77 24.42 8.69
N ALA A 150 -4.73 25.06 8.01
CA ALA A 150 -5.64 26.01 8.63
C ALA A 150 -6.49 25.36 9.74
N HIS A 151 -6.95 24.12 9.55
CA HIS A 151 -7.81 23.43 10.52
C HIS A 151 -7.02 22.72 11.63
N PHE A 152 -5.84 22.18 11.32
CA PHE A 152 -5.12 21.25 12.22
C PHE A 152 -3.78 21.78 12.75
N SER A 153 -3.44 23.05 12.49
CA SER A 153 -2.20 23.68 13.00
C SER A 153 -2.07 23.66 14.52
N THR A 154 -3.17 23.56 15.26
CA THR A 154 -3.16 23.50 16.73
C THR A 154 -2.92 22.08 17.28
N GLY A 155 -2.78 21.07 16.41
CA GLY A 155 -2.66 19.66 16.78
C GLY A 155 -3.96 18.99 17.25
N SER A 156 -5.06 19.75 17.38
CA SER A 156 -6.35 19.20 17.78
C SER A 156 -7.05 18.46 16.64
N ILE A 157 -7.63 17.29 16.93
CA ILE A 157 -8.36 16.44 15.96
C ILE A 157 -9.84 16.26 16.31
N ALA A 158 -10.46 17.30 16.86
CA ALA A 158 -11.87 17.30 17.23
C ALA A 158 -12.81 17.10 16.02
N ASP A 159 -13.97 16.46 16.21
CA ASP A 159 -14.94 16.19 15.13
C ASP A 159 -15.37 17.45 14.34
N PRO A 160 -15.63 18.62 14.97
CA PRO A 160 -15.99 19.82 14.22
C PRO A 160 -14.90 20.29 13.24
N LEU A 161 -13.62 20.04 13.55
CA LEU A 161 -12.50 20.38 12.67
C LEU A 161 -12.44 19.44 11.46
N LEU A 162 -12.73 18.15 11.66
CA LEU A 162 -12.78 17.17 10.58
C LEU A 162 -13.95 17.44 9.62
N GLU A 163 -15.11 17.77 10.17
CA GLU A 163 -16.29 18.16 9.39
C GLU A 163 -16.03 19.45 8.60
N GLY A 164 -15.44 20.47 9.25
CA GLY A 164 -15.05 21.73 8.61
C GLY A 164 -14.05 21.53 7.48
N PHE A 165 -13.00 20.74 7.71
CA PHE A 165 -12.00 20.41 6.69
C PHE A 165 -12.66 19.69 5.50
N THR A 166 -13.43 18.63 5.75
CA THR A 166 -14.07 17.84 4.68
C THR A 166 -15.06 18.68 3.87
N ALA A 167 -15.79 19.58 4.52
CA ALA A 167 -16.67 20.52 3.84
C ALA A 167 -15.89 21.52 2.96
N SER A 168 -14.74 22.01 3.46
CA SER A 168 -13.91 23.00 2.75
C SER A 168 -13.24 22.47 1.49
N VAL A 169 -13.00 21.16 1.38
CA VAL A 169 -12.33 20.54 0.24
C VAL A 169 -13.28 19.75 -0.69
N LYS A 170 -14.59 19.83 -0.45
CA LYS A 170 -15.59 19.03 -1.15
C LYS A 170 -15.66 19.31 -2.66
N HIS A 171 -15.29 20.51 -3.10
CA HIS A 171 -15.22 20.87 -4.52
C HIS A 171 -13.96 20.34 -5.23
N CYS A 172 -12.99 19.81 -4.49
CA CYS A 172 -11.73 19.29 -5.03
C CYS A 172 -11.90 17.85 -5.53
N ASP A 173 -12.47 17.72 -6.72
CA ASP A 173 -12.90 16.46 -7.31
C ASP A 173 -11.78 15.51 -7.80
N THR A 174 -10.61 16.03 -8.16
CA THR A 174 -9.52 15.24 -8.76
C THR A 174 -8.60 14.59 -7.72
N VAL A 175 -8.77 14.98 -6.46
CA VAL A 175 -7.87 14.69 -5.33
C VAL A 175 -8.61 13.99 -4.19
N SER A 176 -9.77 13.39 -4.46
CA SER A 176 -10.57 12.65 -3.48
C SER A 176 -9.78 11.57 -2.74
N ARG A 177 -8.93 10.81 -3.43
CA ARG A 177 -8.05 9.81 -2.81
C ARG A 177 -7.04 10.43 -1.85
N TYR A 178 -6.55 11.62 -2.16
CA TYR A 178 -5.64 12.37 -1.29
C TYR A 178 -6.35 12.81 -0.01
N VAL A 179 -7.54 13.43 -0.14
CA VAL A 179 -8.40 13.81 0.98
C VAL A 179 -8.74 12.59 1.84
N ASP A 180 -9.17 11.48 1.23
CA ASP A 180 -9.45 10.22 1.93
C ASP A 180 -8.25 9.72 2.72
N GLY A 181 -7.04 9.84 2.15
CA GLY A 181 -5.80 9.48 2.82
C GLY A 181 -5.54 10.30 4.08
N LEU A 182 -5.73 11.63 4.00
CA LEU A 182 -5.60 12.53 5.15
C LEU A 182 -6.68 12.28 6.22
N VAL A 183 -7.93 12.08 5.81
CA VAL A 183 -9.04 11.77 6.73
C VAL A 183 -8.82 10.43 7.43
N ARG A 184 -8.35 9.40 6.71
CA ARG A 184 -7.98 8.10 7.31
C ARG A 184 -6.85 8.22 8.31
N TYR A 185 -5.87 9.08 8.03
CA TYR A 185 -4.80 9.38 8.97
C TYR A 185 -5.37 9.97 10.28
N LEU A 186 -6.22 11.00 10.19
CA LEU A 186 -6.86 11.61 11.35
C LEU A 186 -7.72 10.62 12.15
N HIS A 187 -8.47 9.74 11.46
CA HIS A 187 -9.20 8.66 12.13
C HIS A 187 -8.27 7.66 12.83
N GLY A 188 -7.10 7.37 12.26
CA GLY A 188 -6.08 6.55 12.90
C GLY A 188 -5.55 7.18 14.19
N LEU A 189 -5.29 8.50 14.18
CA LEU A 189 -4.92 9.24 15.40
C LEU A 189 -6.04 9.17 16.44
N LYS A 190 -7.28 9.44 16.06
CA LYS A 190 -8.44 9.37 16.98
C LYS A 190 -8.61 7.99 17.59
N ALA A 191 -8.44 6.93 16.80
CA ALA A 191 -8.48 5.56 17.28
C ALA A 191 -7.36 5.28 18.30
N LYS A 192 -6.13 5.73 18.01
CA LYS A 192 -4.98 5.56 18.90
C LYS A 192 -5.13 6.35 20.22
N ASP A 193 -5.72 7.53 20.16
CA ASP A 193 -5.93 8.41 21.31
C ASP A 193 -7.25 8.16 22.06
N HIS A 194 -8.00 7.10 21.71
CA HIS A 194 -9.31 6.78 22.30
C HIS A 194 -10.30 7.96 22.22
N LEU A 195 -10.20 8.77 21.16
CA LEU A 195 -11.06 9.93 20.88
C LEU A 195 -12.20 9.59 19.92
N SER A 196 -12.38 8.30 19.59
CA SER A 196 -13.45 7.81 18.72
C SER A 196 -14.33 6.83 19.47
N ASP A 197 -15.65 7.05 19.42
CA ASP A 197 -16.64 6.11 19.97
C ASP A 197 -16.86 4.88 19.05
N ILE A 198 -16.48 5.00 17.77
CA ILE A 198 -16.75 4.01 16.73
C ILE A 198 -15.51 3.17 16.41
N THR A 199 -14.33 3.79 16.43
CA THR A 199 -13.08 3.16 16.02
C THR A 199 -12.28 2.80 17.27
N THR A 200 -11.97 1.51 17.42
CA THR A 200 -11.22 1.06 18.59
C THR A 200 -9.72 1.27 18.41
N PHE A 201 -8.97 1.24 19.51
CA PHE A 201 -7.50 1.30 19.47
C PHE A 201 -6.91 0.26 18.49
N GLU A 202 -7.42 -0.98 18.47
CA GLU A 202 -6.90 -2.03 17.57
C GLU A 202 -7.03 -1.71 16.07
N ASP A 203 -7.92 -0.79 15.72
CA ASP A 203 -8.15 -0.39 14.33
C ASP A 203 -7.21 0.73 13.85
N PHE A 204 -6.40 1.34 14.73
CA PHE A 204 -5.50 2.42 14.33
C PHE A 204 -4.54 1.97 13.21
N ASP A 205 -3.96 0.77 13.31
CA ASP A 205 -2.99 0.27 12.33
C ASP A 205 -3.64 0.05 10.96
N LYS A 206 -4.89 -0.44 10.94
CA LYS A 206 -5.67 -0.58 9.70
C LYS A 206 -5.89 0.79 9.04
N ARG A 207 -6.24 1.81 9.81
CA ARG A 207 -6.45 3.17 9.30
C ARG A 207 -5.16 3.79 8.78
N PHE A 208 -4.05 3.61 9.48
CA PHE A 208 -2.74 4.04 9.02
C PHE A 208 -2.29 3.34 7.74
N ASN A 209 -2.50 2.03 7.60
CA ASN A 209 -2.23 1.33 6.34
C ASN A 209 -3.06 1.89 5.18
N GLN A 210 -4.36 2.11 5.40
CA GLN A 210 -5.24 2.70 4.40
C GLN A 210 -4.82 4.12 4.01
N ALA A 211 -4.29 4.90 4.95
CA ALA A 211 -3.74 6.23 4.69
C ALA A 211 -2.44 6.16 3.87
N LEU A 212 -1.50 5.28 4.24
CA LEU A 212 -0.26 5.06 3.48
C LEU A 212 -0.54 4.64 2.03
N ASP A 213 -1.48 3.71 1.83
CA ASP A 213 -1.85 3.24 0.49
C ASP A 213 -2.50 4.34 -0.36
N SER A 214 -3.31 5.20 0.25
CA SER A 214 -3.91 6.35 -0.43
C SER A 214 -2.85 7.38 -0.79
N LEU A 215 -1.93 7.68 0.13
CA LEU A 215 -0.96 8.78 0.02
C LEU A 215 0.35 8.38 -0.70
N ARG A 216 0.56 7.11 -1.02
CA ARG A 216 1.81 6.58 -1.60
C ARG A 216 2.29 7.34 -2.84
N ASP A 217 1.38 7.70 -3.73
CA ASP A 217 1.72 8.24 -5.05
C ASP A 217 1.82 9.76 -5.09
N TYR A 218 1.54 10.42 -3.96
CA TYR A 218 1.61 11.88 -3.82
C TYR A 218 2.98 12.30 -3.28
N THR A 219 3.55 13.34 -3.90
CA THR A 219 4.88 13.89 -3.57
C THR A 219 4.80 15.23 -2.82
N THR A 220 3.60 15.62 -2.34
CA THR A 220 3.43 16.86 -1.58
C THR A 220 4.19 16.80 -0.24
N PRO A 221 4.65 17.95 0.29
CA PRO A 221 5.28 18.01 1.61
C PRO A 221 4.37 17.45 2.71
N LEU A 222 3.06 17.72 2.66
CA LEU A 222 2.11 17.18 3.64
C LEU A 222 1.99 15.65 3.56
N ALA A 223 1.95 15.06 2.35
CA ALA A 223 1.96 13.61 2.19
C ALA A 223 3.24 12.99 2.77
N ALA A 224 4.40 13.63 2.54
CA ALA A 224 5.67 13.18 3.11
C ALA A 224 5.65 13.22 4.64
N ALA A 225 5.19 14.33 5.23
CA ALA A 225 5.04 14.51 6.67
C ALA A 225 4.11 13.45 7.29
N VAL A 226 2.90 13.27 6.74
CA VAL A 226 1.94 12.27 7.24
C VAL A 226 2.50 10.85 7.16
N ARG A 227 3.14 10.49 6.04
CA ARG A 227 3.79 9.18 5.90
C ARG A 227 4.90 9.00 6.93
N ALA A 228 5.67 10.04 7.22
CA ALA A 228 6.72 9.99 8.23
C ALA A 228 6.16 9.77 9.64
N VAL A 229 5.08 10.46 10.02
CA VAL A 229 4.43 10.25 11.32
C VAL A 229 3.87 8.84 11.45
N ILE A 230 3.22 8.31 10.41
CA ILE A 230 2.71 6.94 10.42
C ILE A 230 3.86 5.93 10.55
N ARG A 231 4.95 6.13 9.81
CA ARG A 231 6.12 5.24 9.87
C ARG A 231 6.81 5.30 11.22
N PHE A 232 6.97 6.50 11.78
CA PHE A 232 7.47 6.70 13.14
C PHE A 232 6.60 5.92 14.14
N ASN A 233 5.28 6.06 14.06
CA ASN A 233 4.33 5.30 14.86
C ASN A 233 4.58 3.79 14.82
N ARG A 234 4.84 3.25 13.63
CA ARG A 234 5.02 1.80 13.39
C ARG A 234 6.45 1.30 13.60
N ASN A 235 7.38 2.15 14.03
CA ASN A 235 8.82 1.86 14.11
C ASN A 235 9.44 1.49 12.75
N ASP A 236 8.86 1.92 11.63
CA ASP A 236 9.41 1.65 10.29
C ASP A 236 10.36 2.76 9.85
N PHE A 237 11.65 2.57 10.13
CA PHE A 237 12.70 3.53 9.78
C PHE A 237 13.42 3.23 8.46
N SER A 238 13.08 2.13 7.80
CA SER A 238 13.83 1.59 6.65
C SER A 238 13.86 2.51 5.42
N PHE A 239 12.86 3.38 5.26
CA PHE A 239 12.73 4.30 4.11
C PHE A 239 12.81 5.79 4.51
N MET A 240 13.28 6.11 5.72
CA MET A 240 13.21 7.46 6.28
C MET A 240 14.41 8.36 5.93
N GLN A 241 15.18 8.02 4.89
CA GLN A 241 16.36 8.79 4.45
C GLN A 241 16.00 10.14 3.77
N LYS A 242 14.72 10.38 3.47
CA LYS A 242 14.25 11.66 2.93
C LYS A 242 13.60 12.46 4.05
N ALA A 243 14.04 13.71 4.20
CA ALA A 243 13.44 14.67 5.13
C ALA A 243 11.91 14.73 4.93
N SER A 244 11.17 14.54 6.02
CA SER A 244 9.71 14.61 6.03
C SER A 244 9.19 16.04 5.90
N GLY A 245 10.08 17.02 6.06
CA GLY A 245 9.73 18.44 6.13
C GLY A 245 9.31 18.88 7.53
N LEU A 246 9.39 17.98 8.52
CA LEU A 246 9.15 18.24 9.94
C LEU A 246 10.48 18.11 10.71
N PRO A 247 11.17 19.22 11.02
CA PRO A 247 12.53 19.17 11.59
C PRO A 247 12.63 18.35 12.88
N ASP A 248 11.68 18.51 13.80
CA ASP A 248 11.68 17.81 15.09
C ASP A 248 11.44 16.30 14.92
N MET A 249 10.56 15.93 13.97
CA MET A 249 10.30 14.54 13.62
C MET A 249 11.53 13.92 12.96
N ASP A 250 12.13 14.58 11.97
CA ASP A 250 13.31 14.10 11.24
C ASP A 250 14.50 13.86 12.19
N ARG A 251 14.72 14.77 13.15
CA ARG A 251 15.75 14.61 14.18
C ARG A 251 15.44 13.43 15.11
N THR A 252 14.19 13.32 15.54
CA THR A 252 13.76 12.21 16.41
C THR A 252 13.91 10.87 15.71
N ILE A 253 13.53 10.77 14.44
CA ILE A 253 13.75 9.58 13.62
C ILE A 253 15.25 9.26 13.52
N SER A 254 16.10 10.25 13.24
CA SER A 254 17.56 10.06 13.17
C SER A 254 18.11 9.50 14.50
N PHE A 255 17.62 10.00 15.63
CA PHE A 255 17.95 9.46 16.95
C PHE A 255 17.56 7.99 17.12
N PHE A 256 16.39 7.59 16.64
CA PHE A 256 15.92 6.19 16.67
C PHE A 256 16.61 5.30 15.62
N CYS A 257 17.24 5.88 14.59
CA CYS A 257 18.13 5.18 13.66
C CYS A 257 19.55 4.96 14.22
N GLY A 258 19.87 5.55 15.38
CA GLY A 258 21.17 5.41 16.05
C GLY A 258 22.07 6.65 15.99
N ASP A 259 21.65 7.72 15.31
CA ASP A 259 22.44 8.96 15.23
C ASP A 259 22.37 9.77 16.52
N ASP A 260 23.38 10.60 16.78
CA ASP A 260 23.38 11.49 17.94
C ASP A 260 22.47 12.70 17.74
N LEU A 261 21.90 13.20 18.84
CA LEU A 261 21.12 14.44 18.85
C LEU A 261 22.05 15.64 18.68
N VAL A 262 22.53 15.90 17.46
CA VAL A 262 23.35 17.09 17.17
C VAL A 262 22.57 18.34 17.61
N GLY A 263 23.23 19.21 18.39
CA GLY A 263 22.66 20.41 18.99
C GLY A 263 22.25 21.46 17.96
N SER A 264 21.11 21.27 17.31
CA SER A 264 20.45 22.28 16.50
C SER A 264 19.32 22.91 17.31
N THR A 265 19.33 24.24 17.35
CA THR A 265 18.25 25.09 17.86
C THR A 265 16.91 24.64 17.29
N PHE A 266 15.94 24.38 18.17
CA PHE A 266 14.55 24.09 17.85
C PHE A 266 14.02 25.19 16.93
N ALA A 267 13.81 24.86 15.65
CA ALA A 267 13.13 25.78 14.75
C ALA A 267 11.64 25.78 15.11
N SER A 268 11.10 26.99 15.35
CA SER A 268 9.68 27.20 15.67
C SER A 268 8.73 26.68 14.57
N PRO A 269 7.45 26.45 14.90
CA PRO A 269 6.60 25.44 14.28
C PRO A 269 5.74 25.99 13.14
N ASP A 270 6.29 26.15 11.94
CA ASP A 270 5.44 26.48 10.77
C ASP A 270 4.73 25.25 10.15
N ALA A 271 4.99 24.06 10.71
CA ALA A 271 4.34 22.82 10.30
C ALA A 271 4.02 21.93 11.52
N GLN A 272 3.08 22.35 12.36
CA GLN A 272 2.47 21.42 13.32
C GLN A 272 1.51 20.50 12.58
N LEU A 273 1.90 19.22 12.48
CA LEU A 273 1.01 18.14 12.08
C LEU A 273 0.41 17.54 13.36
N PRO A 274 -0.90 17.25 13.43
CA PRO A 274 -1.45 16.50 14.54
C PRO A 274 -0.75 15.14 14.60
N VAL A 275 -0.28 14.75 15.78
CA VAL A 275 0.29 13.44 16.08
C VAL A 275 -0.43 12.84 17.27
N ASP A 276 -0.27 11.55 17.51
CA ASP A 276 -0.90 10.88 18.65
C ASP A 276 -0.21 11.26 19.97
N GLN A 277 -0.90 11.02 21.08
CA GLN A 277 -0.40 11.38 22.43
C GLN A 277 0.96 10.77 22.77
N SER A 278 1.25 9.54 22.33
CA SER A 278 2.53 8.89 22.61
C SER A 278 3.66 9.51 21.80
N SER A 279 3.42 9.81 20.51
CA SER A 279 4.38 10.48 19.64
C SER A 279 4.64 11.92 20.11
N GLU A 280 3.58 12.68 20.43
CA GLU A 280 3.70 14.04 20.98
C GLU A 280 4.52 14.03 22.28
N PHE A 281 4.26 13.05 23.17
CA PHE A 281 5.01 12.92 24.41
C PHE A 281 6.51 12.72 24.17
N ILE A 282 6.89 11.86 23.22
CA ILE A 282 8.30 11.64 22.89
C ILE A 282 8.95 12.92 22.32
N LEU A 283 8.28 13.57 21.37
CA LEU A 283 8.78 14.76 20.67
C LEU A 283 8.93 15.96 21.60
N ALA A 284 7.93 16.22 22.46
CA ALA A 284 7.88 17.41 23.29
C ALA A 284 8.58 17.22 24.65
N ASN A 285 8.56 16.02 25.24
CA ASN A 285 8.95 15.82 26.65
C ASN A 285 10.20 14.97 26.86
N LEU A 286 10.59 14.13 25.90
CA LEU A 286 11.73 13.20 26.07
C LEU A 286 12.95 13.62 25.25
N ILE A 287 12.79 13.81 23.94
CA ILE A 287 13.91 14.12 23.04
C ILE A 287 14.58 15.46 23.37
N PRO A 288 13.86 16.57 23.61
CA PRO A 288 14.48 17.88 23.85
C PRO A 288 15.38 17.90 25.08
N SER A 289 15.03 17.15 26.12
CA SER A 289 15.75 17.07 27.38
C SER A 289 16.66 15.85 27.49
N PHE A 290 16.79 15.03 26.45
CA PHE A 290 17.48 13.74 26.53
C PHE A 290 18.94 13.88 26.97
N SER A 291 19.66 14.88 26.44
CA SER A 291 21.06 15.13 26.76
C SER A 291 21.25 15.47 28.25
N ASP A 292 20.39 16.35 28.78
CA ASP A 292 20.54 16.93 30.12
C ASP A 292 19.90 16.10 31.24
N SER A 293 18.96 15.21 30.90
CA SER A 293 18.22 14.39 31.90
C SER A 293 19.07 13.22 32.38
N THR A 294 18.79 12.66 33.56
CA THR A 294 19.34 11.36 33.99
C THR A 294 18.49 10.20 33.46
N LEU A 295 18.97 8.95 33.58
CA LEU A 295 18.17 7.77 33.26
C LEU A 295 16.91 7.69 34.15
N ALA A 296 17.04 8.02 35.43
CA ALA A 296 15.93 8.02 36.38
C ALA A 296 14.86 9.07 36.00
N ASP A 297 15.28 10.27 35.59
CA ASP A 297 14.34 11.33 35.16
C ASP A 297 13.54 10.89 33.92
N ILE A 298 14.19 10.19 32.98
CA ILE A 298 13.54 9.65 31.79
C ILE A 298 12.56 8.53 32.18
N GLU A 299 12.97 7.59 33.04
CA GLU A 299 12.09 6.53 33.55
C GLU A 299 10.86 7.11 34.27
N GLU A 300 11.05 8.14 35.10
CA GLU A 300 9.98 8.85 35.80
C GLU A 300 9.03 9.52 34.82
N ARG A 301 9.53 10.30 33.87
CA ARG A 301 8.69 10.96 32.85
C ARG A 301 7.89 9.95 32.05
N ILE A 302 8.49 8.81 31.69
CA ILE A 302 7.78 7.73 31.01
C ILE A 302 6.54 7.31 31.80
N THR A 303 6.55 7.34 33.14
CA THR A 303 5.36 7.00 33.93
C THR A 303 4.18 7.96 33.75
N TRP A 304 4.43 9.21 33.33
CA TRP A 304 3.38 10.21 33.12
C TRP A 304 2.50 9.90 31.91
N LEU A 305 3.00 9.15 30.93
CA LEU A 305 2.22 8.73 29.75
C LEU A 305 1.29 7.56 30.11
N PRO A 306 -0.04 7.69 30.09
CA PRO A 306 -0.91 6.58 30.46
C PRO A 306 -0.73 5.35 29.57
N VAL A 307 -0.73 4.14 30.17
CA VAL A 307 -0.53 2.86 29.44
C VAL A 307 -1.54 2.66 28.31
N LYS A 308 -2.77 3.17 28.47
CA LYS A 308 -3.83 3.09 27.46
C LYS A 308 -3.47 3.72 26.10
N TYR A 309 -2.54 4.67 26.07
CA TYR A 309 -2.10 5.33 24.82
C TYR A 309 -0.88 4.66 24.17
N ARG A 310 -0.30 3.65 24.83
CA ARG A 310 0.94 3.02 24.39
C ARG A 310 0.64 1.78 23.57
N SER A 311 1.07 1.79 22.31
CA SER A 311 1.18 0.56 21.52
C SER A 311 2.42 -0.25 21.92
N LEU A 312 2.53 -1.48 21.39
CA LEU A 312 3.75 -2.28 21.53
C LEU A 312 4.95 -1.53 20.93
N GLN A 313 4.75 -0.90 19.77
CA GLN A 313 5.76 -0.10 19.09
C GLN A 313 6.23 1.09 19.94
N ASP A 314 5.31 1.80 20.60
CA ASP A 314 5.65 2.91 21.48
C ASP A 314 6.43 2.42 22.71
N THR A 315 6.03 1.28 23.27
CA THR A 315 6.76 0.65 24.39
C THR A 315 8.19 0.31 24.00
N SER A 316 8.41 -0.23 22.79
CA SER A 316 9.74 -0.46 22.25
C SER A 316 10.55 0.83 22.09
N LYS A 317 9.96 1.91 21.55
CA LYS A 317 10.64 3.22 21.44
C LYS A 317 11.09 3.73 22.81
N LEU A 318 10.21 3.68 23.81
CA LEU A 318 10.51 4.15 25.16
C LEU A 318 11.62 3.31 25.80
N ASN A 319 11.60 1.99 25.63
CA ASN A 319 12.67 1.10 26.09
C ASN A 319 13.99 1.37 25.38
N TYR A 320 13.97 1.66 24.07
CA TYR A 320 15.16 2.01 23.30
C TYR A 320 15.77 3.35 23.74
N LEU A 321 14.92 4.33 24.08
CA LEU A 321 15.37 5.60 24.63
C LEU A 321 16.08 5.41 25.98
N CYS A 322 15.52 4.60 26.87
CA CYS A 322 16.19 4.22 28.12
C CYS A 322 17.49 3.44 27.88
N PHE A 323 17.52 2.52 26.92
CA PHE A 323 18.74 1.80 26.53
C PHE A 323 19.84 2.78 26.11
N ARG A 324 19.53 3.70 25.18
CA ARG A 324 20.50 4.71 24.71
C ARG A 324 21.02 5.57 25.86
N LYS A 325 20.15 5.96 26.79
CA LYS A 325 20.60 6.73 27.95
C LYS A 325 21.48 5.90 28.89
N ALA A 326 21.12 4.64 29.14
CA ALA A 326 21.91 3.72 29.96
C ALA A 326 23.32 3.52 29.38
N VAL A 327 23.44 3.40 28.05
CA VAL A 327 24.73 3.35 27.35
C VAL A 327 25.51 4.66 27.55
N ALA A 328 24.86 5.82 27.39
CA ALA A 328 25.51 7.12 27.53
C ALA A 328 26.02 7.41 28.96
N VAL A 329 25.42 6.81 29.99
CA VAL A 329 25.85 6.93 31.40
C VAL A 329 26.67 5.74 31.90
N GLU A 330 27.02 4.80 31.02
CA GLU A 330 27.79 3.58 31.30
C GLU A 330 27.17 2.66 32.39
N ASP A 331 25.84 2.69 32.57
CA ASP A 331 25.14 1.80 33.49
C ASP A 331 24.87 0.44 32.82
N MET A 332 25.85 -0.46 32.95
CA MET A 332 25.79 -1.80 32.36
C MET A 332 24.62 -2.65 32.88
N THR A 333 24.13 -2.40 34.09
CA THR A 333 22.98 -3.14 34.65
C THR A 333 21.69 -2.73 33.95
N ALA A 334 21.50 -1.44 33.73
CA ALA A 334 20.38 -0.90 32.98
C ALA A 334 20.46 -1.25 31.49
N VAL A 335 21.66 -1.23 30.89
CA VAL A 335 21.87 -1.66 29.49
C VAL A 335 21.35 -3.08 29.28
N GLU A 336 21.72 -4.02 30.14
CA GLU A 336 21.28 -5.41 30.02
C GLU A 336 19.77 -5.59 30.30
N LYS A 337 19.22 -4.81 31.26
CA LYS A 337 17.78 -4.76 31.52
C LYS A 337 17.00 -4.36 30.27
N TYR A 338 17.41 -3.30 29.58
CA TYR A 338 16.70 -2.80 28.40
C TYR A 338 16.98 -3.61 27.14
N ARG A 339 18.20 -4.14 26.96
CA ARG A 339 18.51 -5.09 25.89
C ARG A 339 17.58 -6.30 25.93
N LYS A 340 17.37 -6.90 27.10
CA LYS A 340 16.42 -8.02 27.27
C LYS A 340 14.99 -7.67 26.85
N LYS A 341 14.55 -6.44 27.09
CA LYS A 341 13.21 -5.97 26.69
C LYS A 341 13.08 -5.74 25.19
N LEU A 342 14.19 -5.43 24.50
CA LEU A 342 14.23 -5.13 23.06
C LEU A 342 14.59 -6.35 22.20
N ARG A 343 14.96 -7.48 22.81
CA ARG A 343 15.40 -8.71 22.11
C ARG A 343 14.44 -9.21 21.03
N HIS A 344 13.14 -9.03 21.24
CA HIS A 344 12.10 -9.48 20.31
C HIS A 344 11.60 -8.37 19.38
N ASP A 345 12.21 -7.18 19.42
CA ASP A 345 11.87 -6.07 18.54
C ASP A 345 12.75 -6.14 17.28
N ASP A 346 12.14 -6.38 16.13
CA ASP A 346 12.85 -6.58 14.86
C ASP A 346 13.70 -5.36 14.44
N VAL A 347 13.33 -4.17 14.92
CA VAL A 347 13.98 -2.90 14.54
C VAL A 347 15.12 -2.61 15.50
N PHE A 348 14.81 -2.48 16.79
CA PHE A 348 15.77 -2.02 17.78
C PHE A 348 16.76 -3.11 18.21
N ASN A 349 16.42 -4.40 18.11
CA ASN A 349 17.37 -5.47 18.42
C ASN A 349 18.65 -5.36 17.57
N THR A 350 18.50 -5.04 16.29
CA THR A 350 19.64 -4.85 15.36
C THR A 350 20.54 -3.68 15.76
N LEU A 351 19.96 -2.63 16.35
CA LEU A 351 20.66 -1.42 16.78
C LEU A 351 21.28 -1.54 18.17
N THR A 352 20.77 -2.44 19.02
CA THR A 352 21.30 -2.68 20.37
C THR A 352 22.56 -3.57 20.40
N GLY A 353 22.91 -4.17 19.25
CA GLY A 353 24.11 -4.97 19.03
C GLY A 353 24.10 -6.31 19.74
N ASP A 354 23.97 -7.39 18.96
CA ASP A 354 24.53 -8.71 19.30
C ASP A 354 25.91 -8.81 18.63
N LYS A 355 26.96 -8.40 19.34
CA LYS A 355 28.33 -8.85 19.07
C LYS A 355 29.03 -9.21 20.36
#